data_AF-A0A2S6MUM2-F1
#
_entry.id   AF-A0A2S6MUM2-F1
#
_cell.length_a   1.000
_cell.length_b   1.000
_cell.length_c   1.000
_cell.angle_alpha   90.00
_cell.angle_beta   90.00
_cell.angle_gamma   90.00
#
_symmetry.space_group_name_H-M   'P 1'
#
loop_
_entity.id
_entity.type
_entity.pdbx_description
1 polymer ?
#
loop_
_entity_poly.entity_id
_entity_poly.type
_entity_poly.pdbx_seq_one_letter_code
_entity_poly.pdbx_strand_id
1 'polypeptide(L)'
;MTVFGYARVSTEGQTLDAQLGALKEAGCTRIFRESISGANADRPELTRLLGMIGDGDTLVVSRLDRLARSTRDLLAILDVLTRRGAAFRSLGETWADTTTPDGPVMLTVLSGLAEFERELIRLRTGEGRARAKARGQPTGRPPKLTPQQRREAAEALASGAATQADLVRRFHVSQSTISRLAAATAPLSVPARPSMDAVTERAARAFLHRLEGKYPVVEGILFGSRARGTNTAGSDADIAVVLDGPKGDRTEAIREMAGIAFDVMLETGILVEALPLWKDELEHPERFSNPALIANIRREGLTL
;
A
#
# COMPACT_ATOMS: atom_id res chain seq x y z
N MET A 1 -35.96 10.19 -6.76
CA MET A 1 -35.43 8.88 -6.37
C MET A 1 -35.63 7.92 -7.52
N THR A 2 -34.56 7.55 -8.18
CA THR A 2 -34.55 6.61 -9.31
C THR A 2 -34.05 5.26 -8.84
N VAL A 3 -34.79 4.21 -9.19
CA VAL A 3 -34.36 2.83 -8.95
C VAL A 3 -33.63 2.34 -10.20
N PHE A 4 -32.33 2.14 -10.07
CA PHE A 4 -31.45 1.63 -11.10
C PHE A 4 -31.31 0.11 -10.98
N GLY A 5 -31.37 -0.61 -12.10
CA GLY A 5 -31.06 -2.03 -12.16
C GLY A 5 -29.71 -2.27 -12.82
N TYR A 6 -28.97 -3.28 -12.37
CA TYR A 6 -27.78 -3.76 -13.08
C TYR A 6 -27.80 -5.28 -13.27
N ALA A 7 -27.61 -5.73 -14.50
CA ALA A 7 -27.57 -7.13 -14.89
C ALA A 7 -26.27 -7.46 -15.64
N ARG A 8 -25.70 -8.64 -15.37
CA ARG A 8 -24.46 -9.12 -16.02
C ARG A 8 -24.55 -10.59 -16.38
N VAL A 9 -24.10 -10.94 -17.59
CA VAL A 9 -24.00 -12.34 -18.05
C VAL A 9 -22.67 -12.59 -18.78
N SER A 10 -22.24 -13.86 -18.78
CA SER A 10 -21.06 -14.32 -19.53
C SER A 10 -21.34 -14.57 -21.01
N THR A 11 -22.61 -14.75 -21.36
CA THR A 11 -23.15 -15.02 -22.69
C THR A 11 -24.62 -14.58 -22.71
N GLU A 12 -25.06 -13.95 -23.81
CA GLU A 12 -26.45 -13.52 -23.96
C GLU A 12 -27.38 -14.73 -24.14
N GLY A 13 -28.57 -14.70 -23.53
CA GLY A 13 -29.54 -15.81 -23.55
C GLY A 13 -30.58 -15.73 -22.43
N GLN A 14 -31.30 -16.84 -22.18
CA GLN A 14 -32.43 -16.93 -21.23
C GLN A 14 -32.10 -16.44 -19.80
N THR A 15 -30.83 -16.51 -19.38
CA THR A 15 -30.38 -16.05 -18.06
C THR A 15 -30.32 -14.53 -17.92
N LEU A 16 -30.17 -13.79 -19.02
CA LEU A 16 -30.25 -12.33 -19.02
C LEU A 16 -31.71 -11.88 -18.93
N ASP A 17 -32.61 -12.50 -19.70
CA ASP A 17 -34.03 -12.15 -19.70
C ASP A 17 -34.67 -12.36 -18.32
N ALA A 18 -34.32 -13.46 -17.64
CA ALA A 18 -34.75 -13.71 -16.27
C ALA A 18 -34.28 -12.62 -15.28
N GLN A 19 -33.04 -12.15 -15.40
CA GLN A 19 -32.54 -11.05 -14.57
C GLN A 19 -33.26 -9.74 -14.87
N LEU A 20 -33.47 -9.42 -16.15
CA LEU A 20 -34.17 -8.21 -16.55
C LEU A 20 -35.63 -8.23 -16.08
N GLY A 21 -36.30 -9.37 -16.13
CA GLY A 21 -37.63 -9.57 -15.58
C GLY A 21 -37.68 -9.26 -14.08
N ALA A 22 -36.81 -9.91 -13.30
CA ALA A 22 -36.74 -9.70 -11.85
C ALA A 22 -36.43 -8.23 -11.47
N LEU A 23 -35.54 -7.57 -12.21
CA LEU A 23 -35.22 -6.15 -11.97
C LEU A 23 -36.40 -5.23 -12.30
N LYS A 24 -37.16 -5.52 -13.37
CA LYS A 24 -38.38 -4.76 -13.70
C LYS A 24 -39.45 -4.95 -12.64
N GLU A 25 -39.66 -6.18 -12.17
CA GLU A 25 -40.61 -6.48 -11.08
C GLU A 25 -40.22 -5.79 -9.78
N ALA A 26 -38.92 -5.64 -9.52
CA ALA A 26 -38.40 -4.86 -8.39
C ALA A 26 -38.52 -3.33 -8.56
N GLY A 27 -39.14 -2.84 -9.63
CA GLY A 27 -39.38 -1.41 -9.85
C GLY A 27 -38.20 -0.64 -10.47
N CYS A 28 -37.22 -1.34 -11.05
CA CYS A 28 -36.09 -0.68 -11.71
C CYS A 28 -36.56 0.08 -12.96
N THR A 29 -36.47 1.40 -12.90
CA THR A 29 -36.86 2.31 -14.00
C THR A 29 -35.78 2.43 -15.08
N ARG A 30 -34.51 2.22 -14.71
CA ARG A 30 -33.36 2.29 -15.63
C ARG A 30 -32.45 1.10 -15.39
N ILE A 31 -32.37 0.18 -16.36
CA ILE A 31 -31.59 -1.06 -16.23
C ILE A 31 -30.38 -1.00 -17.15
N PHE A 32 -29.19 -1.16 -16.55
CA PHE A 32 -27.92 -1.30 -17.23
C PHE A 32 -27.59 -2.78 -17.38
N ARG A 33 -27.09 -3.16 -18.55
CA ARG A 33 -26.85 -4.56 -18.91
C ARG A 33 -25.44 -4.71 -19.47
N GLU A 34 -24.75 -5.74 -19.03
CA GLU A 34 -23.37 -5.98 -19.41
C GLU A 34 -23.21 -7.45 -19.86
N SER A 35 -22.62 -7.64 -21.05
CA SER A 35 -22.32 -8.96 -21.61
C SER A 35 -20.80 -9.09 -21.73
N ILE A 36 -20.17 -9.83 -20.81
CA ILE A 36 -18.70 -9.96 -20.73
C ILE A 36 -18.32 -11.44 -20.81
N SER A 37 -17.69 -11.83 -21.91
CA SER A 37 -17.06 -13.14 -22.04
C SER A 37 -15.58 -13.10 -21.60
N GLY A 38 -15.13 -14.15 -20.92
CA GLY A 38 -13.72 -14.30 -20.53
C GLY A 38 -13.21 -13.31 -19.47
N ALA A 39 -11.90 -13.32 -19.25
CA ALA A 39 -11.20 -12.57 -18.20
C ALA A 39 -11.05 -11.06 -18.46
N ASN A 40 -11.93 -10.46 -19.27
CA ASN A 40 -11.91 -9.03 -19.54
C ASN A 40 -12.50 -8.22 -18.38
N ALA A 41 -11.79 -7.17 -17.97
CA ALA A 41 -11.98 -6.46 -16.71
C ALA A 41 -12.85 -5.19 -16.81
N ASP A 42 -13.21 -4.75 -18.02
CA ASP A 42 -13.96 -3.51 -18.21
C ASP A 42 -15.46 -3.74 -18.08
N ARG A 43 -16.09 -2.95 -17.18
CA ARG A 43 -17.56 -2.86 -16.98
C ARG A 43 -18.01 -1.43 -17.30
N PRO A 44 -18.03 -1.03 -18.60
CA PRO A 44 -18.36 0.33 -18.99
C PRO A 44 -19.78 0.73 -18.57
N GLU A 45 -20.76 -0.18 -18.60
CA GLU A 45 -22.13 0.13 -18.20
C GLU A 45 -22.27 0.30 -16.69
N LEU A 46 -21.56 -0.52 -15.90
CA LEU A 46 -21.51 -0.32 -14.44
C LEU A 46 -20.83 1.03 -14.12
N THR A 47 -19.74 1.35 -14.80
CA THR A 47 -19.02 2.62 -14.60
C THR A 47 -19.91 3.80 -14.95
N ARG A 48 -20.67 3.71 -16.05
CA ARG A 48 -21.66 4.72 -16.45
C ARG A 48 -22.75 4.86 -15.41
N LEU A 49 -23.33 3.76 -14.92
CA LEU A 49 -24.34 3.78 -13.86
C LEU A 49 -23.81 4.48 -12.62
N LEU A 50 -22.64 4.08 -12.11
CA LEU A 50 -22.02 4.66 -10.92
C LEU A 50 -21.67 6.14 -11.11
N GLY A 51 -21.41 6.59 -12.34
CA GLY A 51 -21.23 7.99 -12.68
C GLY A 51 -22.52 8.82 -12.60
N MET A 52 -23.67 8.19 -12.87
CA MET A 52 -24.98 8.86 -12.94
C MET A 52 -25.78 8.82 -11.63
N ILE A 53 -25.59 7.80 -10.81
CA ILE A 53 -26.36 7.61 -9.58
C ILE A 53 -26.05 8.73 -8.56
N GLY A 54 -27.07 9.17 -7.84
CA GLY A 54 -26.96 10.28 -6.88
C GLY A 54 -27.78 10.07 -5.60
N ASP A 55 -27.93 11.16 -4.86
CA ASP A 55 -28.55 11.15 -3.53
C ASP A 55 -30.01 10.68 -3.59
N GLY A 56 -30.35 9.72 -2.74
CA GLY A 56 -31.67 9.10 -2.66
C GLY A 56 -32.01 8.11 -3.78
N ASP A 57 -31.09 7.82 -4.70
CA ASP A 57 -31.25 6.75 -5.68
C ASP A 57 -30.93 5.37 -5.08
N THR A 58 -31.39 4.30 -5.73
CA THR A 58 -31.11 2.92 -5.30
C THR A 58 -30.57 2.09 -6.46
N LEU A 59 -29.43 1.43 -6.26
CA LEU A 59 -28.94 0.37 -7.14
C LEU A 59 -29.49 -0.99 -6.69
N VAL A 60 -30.21 -1.65 -7.60
CA VAL A 60 -30.77 -2.98 -7.42
C VAL A 60 -30.08 -3.98 -8.34
N VAL A 61 -29.74 -5.15 -7.79
CA VAL A 61 -29.16 -6.26 -8.55
C VAL A 61 -29.89 -7.56 -8.26
N SER A 62 -29.90 -8.48 -9.23
CA SER A 62 -30.53 -9.79 -9.04
C SER A 62 -29.78 -10.61 -7.97
N ARG A 63 -28.45 -10.65 -8.04
CA ARG A 63 -27.56 -11.34 -7.10
C ARG A 63 -26.20 -10.64 -7.03
N LEU A 64 -25.49 -10.81 -5.91
CA LEU A 64 -24.15 -10.21 -5.70
C LEU A 64 -23.11 -10.66 -6.74
N ASP A 65 -23.12 -11.93 -7.16
CA ASP A 65 -22.18 -12.46 -8.18
C ASP A 65 -22.38 -11.84 -9.57
N ARG A 66 -23.53 -11.20 -9.81
CA ARG A 66 -23.81 -10.45 -11.03
C ARG A 66 -23.26 -9.03 -10.96
N LEU A 67 -23.15 -8.46 -9.78
CA LEU A 67 -22.55 -7.15 -9.56
C LEU A 67 -21.02 -7.21 -9.47
N ALA A 68 -20.50 -8.03 -8.56
CA ALA A 68 -19.13 -7.98 -8.10
C ALA A 68 -18.38 -9.30 -8.36
N ARG A 69 -17.08 -9.20 -8.67
CA ARG A 69 -16.20 -10.36 -8.91
C ARG A 69 -15.48 -10.87 -7.66
N SER A 70 -15.53 -10.11 -6.58
CA SER A 70 -14.94 -10.45 -5.29
C SER A 70 -15.54 -9.57 -4.18
N THR A 71 -15.29 -9.93 -2.93
CA THR A 71 -15.68 -9.14 -1.75
C THR A 71 -15.13 -7.72 -1.81
N ARG A 72 -13.84 -7.57 -2.19
CA ARG A 72 -13.21 -6.24 -2.37
C ARG A 72 -13.91 -5.41 -3.43
N ASP A 73 -14.26 -6.04 -4.55
CA ASP A 73 -14.94 -5.35 -5.65
C ASP A 73 -16.35 -4.88 -5.25
N LEU A 74 -17.08 -5.73 -4.51
CA LEU A 74 -18.38 -5.37 -3.95
C LEU A 74 -18.27 -4.15 -3.03
N LEU A 75 -17.32 -4.16 -2.09
CA LEU A 75 -17.14 -3.05 -1.16
C LEU A 75 -16.72 -1.75 -1.84
N ALA A 76 -15.88 -1.82 -2.87
CA ALA A 76 -15.51 -0.64 -3.64
C ALA A 76 -16.74 -0.01 -4.33
N ILE A 77 -17.66 -0.83 -4.83
CA ILE A 77 -18.92 -0.36 -5.41
C ILE A 77 -19.82 0.26 -4.33
N LEU A 78 -19.97 -0.41 -3.19
CA LEU A 78 -20.81 0.07 -2.09
C LEU A 78 -20.31 1.40 -1.52
N ASP A 79 -19.00 1.56 -1.37
CA ASP A 79 -18.38 2.82 -0.92
C ASP A 79 -18.65 3.98 -1.90
N VAL A 80 -18.67 3.73 -3.21
CA VAL A 80 -19.06 4.75 -4.21
C VAL A 80 -20.52 5.14 -4.06
N LEU A 81 -21.41 4.18 -3.83
CA LEU A 81 -22.84 4.44 -3.62
C LEU A 81 -23.07 5.26 -2.36
N THR A 82 -22.48 4.84 -1.24
CA THR A 82 -22.56 5.55 0.05
C THR A 82 -22.08 6.98 -0.07
N ARG A 83 -20.93 7.23 -0.71
CA ARG A 83 -20.40 8.59 -0.92
C ARG A 83 -21.28 9.46 -1.81
N ARG A 84 -22.13 8.85 -2.63
CA ARG A 84 -23.11 9.54 -3.48
C ARG A 84 -24.49 9.68 -2.84
N GLY A 85 -24.68 9.22 -1.60
CA GLY A 85 -25.98 9.21 -0.93
C GLY A 85 -26.97 8.21 -1.53
N ALA A 86 -26.48 7.22 -2.28
CA ALA A 86 -27.28 6.21 -2.94
C ALA A 86 -27.36 4.93 -2.10
N ALA A 87 -28.52 4.28 -2.12
CA ALA A 87 -28.73 2.98 -1.52
C ALA A 87 -28.40 1.83 -2.49
N PHE A 88 -28.22 0.66 -1.91
CA PHE A 88 -27.98 -0.63 -2.56
C PHE A 88 -28.95 -1.69 -2.05
N ARG A 89 -29.41 -2.56 -2.96
CA ARG A 89 -30.26 -3.72 -2.65
C ARG A 89 -29.97 -4.92 -3.56
N SER A 90 -29.76 -6.10 -2.99
CA SER A 90 -29.80 -7.37 -3.72
C SER A 90 -31.19 -8.03 -3.61
N LEU A 91 -31.67 -8.63 -4.70
CA LEU A 91 -32.91 -9.40 -4.70
C LEU A 91 -32.70 -10.84 -4.18
N GLY A 92 -31.57 -11.45 -4.51
CA GLY A 92 -31.23 -12.82 -4.10
C GLY A 92 -30.67 -12.91 -2.69
N GLU A 93 -29.98 -11.87 -2.22
CA GLU A 93 -29.39 -11.79 -0.90
C GLU A 93 -30.13 -10.74 -0.06
N THR A 94 -31.20 -11.15 0.62
CA THR A 94 -32.06 -10.25 1.43
C THR A 94 -31.29 -9.51 2.52
N TRP A 95 -30.19 -10.08 3.01
CA TRP A 95 -29.29 -9.46 3.97
C TRP A 95 -28.47 -8.30 3.38
N ALA A 96 -28.35 -8.23 2.05
CA ALA A 96 -27.59 -7.21 1.33
C ALA A 96 -28.51 -6.08 0.87
N ASP A 97 -29.18 -5.45 1.83
CA ASP A 97 -30.12 -4.35 1.60
C ASP A 97 -29.85 -3.18 2.56
N THR A 98 -29.33 -2.09 1.99
CA THR A 98 -28.98 -0.86 2.72
C THR A 98 -30.15 0.09 2.90
N THR A 99 -31.31 -0.23 2.33
CA THR A 99 -32.57 0.51 2.56
C THR A 99 -33.26 0.08 3.86
N THR A 100 -32.77 -0.99 4.50
CA THR A 100 -33.27 -1.48 5.77
C THR A 100 -32.52 -0.86 6.96
N PRO A 101 -33.13 -0.79 8.16
CA PRO A 101 -32.47 -0.29 9.36
C PRO A 101 -31.15 -1.02 9.72
N ASP A 102 -31.03 -2.30 9.34
CA ASP A 102 -29.86 -3.14 9.62
C ASP A 102 -28.74 -3.01 8.56
N GLY A 103 -29.03 -2.34 7.45
CA GLY A 103 -28.13 -2.15 6.31
C GLY A 103 -26.74 -1.61 6.66
N PRO A 104 -26.62 -0.53 7.47
CA PRO A 104 -25.33 0.05 7.85
C PRO A 104 -24.45 -0.92 8.67
N VAL A 105 -25.04 -1.76 9.53
CA VAL A 105 -24.31 -2.75 10.33
C VAL A 105 -23.70 -3.82 9.42
N MET A 106 -24.47 -4.28 8.42
CA MET A 106 -24.01 -5.27 7.46
C MET A 106 -22.84 -4.76 6.60
N LEU A 107 -22.93 -3.51 6.12
CA LEU A 107 -21.83 -2.88 5.39
C LEU A 107 -20.55 -2.79 6.22
N THR A 108 -20.68 -2.50 7.52
CA THR A 108 -19.55 -2.43 8.45
C THR A 108 -18.88 -3.79 8.63
N VAL A 109 -19.66 -4.86 8.79
CA VAL A 109 -19.15 -6.23 8.93
C VAL A 109 -18.44 -6.70 7.65
N LEU A 110 -19.04 -6.46 6.48
CA LEU A 110 -18.41 -6.80 5.20
C LEU A 110 -17.10 -6.04 4.98
N SER A 111 -17.08 -4.75 5.36
CA SER A 111 -15.88 -3.91 5.27
C SER A 111 -14.74 -4.47 6.12
N GLY A 112 -15.04 -4.85 7.38
CA GLY A 112 -14.09 -5.50 8.27
C GLY A 112 -13.58 -6.84 7.73
N LEU A 113 -14.45 -7.67 7.14
CA LEU A 113 -14.06 -8.95 6.57
C LEU A 113 -13.09 -8.79 5.39
N ALA A 114 -13.28 -7.80 4.53
CA ALA A 114 -12.37 -7.58 3.40
C ALA A 114 -11.05 -6.92 3.79
N GLU A 115 -11.02 -6.13 4.87
CA GLU A 115 -9.74 -5.69 5.47
C GLU A 115 -8.98 -6.87 6.04
N PHE A 116 -9.67 -7.79 6.72
CA PHE A 116 -9.08 -9.03 7.20
C PHE A 116 -8.53 -9.92 6.07
N GLU A 117 -9.28 -10.15 4.99
CA GLU A 117 -8.81 -10.90 3.83
C GLU A 117 -7.58 -10.25 3.17
N ARG A 118 -7.55 -8.92 3.09
CA ARG A 118 -6.39 -8.15 2.57
C ARG A 118 -5.15 -8.40 3.41
N GLU A 119 -5.30 -8.33 4.73
CA GLU A 119 -4.19 -8.53 5.64
C GLU A 119 -3.67 -9.97 5.58
N LEU A 120 -4.56 -10.97 5.49
CA LEU A 120 -4.15 -12.38 5.31
C LEU A 120 -3.36 -12.62 4.01
N ILE A 121 -3.74 -11.99 2.90
CA ILE A 121 -2.97 -12.08 1.64
C ILE A 121 -1.60 -11.44 1.81
N ARG A 122 -1.52 -10.27 2.46
CA ARG A 122 -0.25 -9.57 2.73
C ARG A 122 0.67 -10.43 3.60
N LEU A 123 0.15 -11.01 4.68
CA LEU A 123 0.88 -11.90 5.57
C LEU A 123 1.44 -13.11 4.81
N ARG A 124 0.58 -13.84 4.09
CA ARG A 124 0.98 -15.04 3.32
C ARG A 124 2.01 -14.73 2.22
N THR A 125 1.85 -13.60 1.53
CA THR A 125 2.82 -13.18 0.50
C THR A 125 4.14 -12.75 1.12
N GLY A 126 4.11 -12.10 2.28
CA GLY A 126 5.30 -11.79 3.08
C GLY A 126 6.06 -13.06 3.49
N GLU A 127 5.36 -14.04 4.07
CA GLU A 127 5.92 -15.34 4.46
C GLU A 127 6.46 -16.12 3.25
N GLY A 128 5.76 -16.09 2.12
CA GLY A 128 6.23 -16.68 0.87
C GLY A 128 7.53 -16.05 0.37
N ARG A 129 7.63 -14.71 0.40
CA ARG A 129 8.85 -13.98 0.04
C ARG A 129 10.00 -14.28 1.01
N ALA A 130 9.72 -14.33 2.31
CA ALA A 130 10.72 -14.69 3.32
C ALA A 130 11.29 -16.09 3.09
N ARG A 131 10.42 -17.07 2.81
CA ARG A 131 10.83 -18.45 2.46
C ARG A 131 11.63 -18.51 1.15
N ALA A 132 11.21 -17.81 0.11
CA ALA A 132 11.96 -17.75 -1.16
C ALA A 132 13.35 -17.13 -0.97
N LYS A 133 13.45 -16.04 -0.20
CA LYS A 133 14.72 -15.41 0.15
C LYS A 133 15.63 -16.34 0.97
N ALA A 134 15.08 -17.05 1.96
CA ALA A 134 15.82 -18.02 2.76
C ALA A 134 16.36 -19.19 1.92
N ARG A 135 15.66 -19.57 0.84
CA ARG A 135 16.10 -20.58 -0.14
C ARG A 135 17.04 -20.04 -1.21
N GLY A 136 17.45 -18.76 -1.13
CA GLY A 136 18.32 -18.13 -2.12
C GLY A 136 17.67 -17.96 -3.50
N GLN A 137 16.34 -18.03 -3.59
CA GLN A 137 15.65 -17.89 -4.87
C GLN A 137 15.77 -16.44 -5.36
N PRO A 138 16.19 -16.20 -6.62
CA PRO A 138 16.30 -14.86 -7.16
C PRO A 138 14.95 -14.15 -7.10
N THR A 139 14.92 -12.97 -6.49
CA THR A 139 13.72 -12.13 -6.46
C THR A 139 13.86 -10.96 -7.43
N GLY A 140 12.76 -10.58 -8.07
CA GLY A 140 12.71 -9.44 -8.98
C GLY A 140 13.15 -9.75 -10.41
N ARG A 141 13.28 -8.67 -11.20
CA ARG A 141 13.60 -8.77 -12.63
C ARG A 141 15.05 -9.23 -12.82
N PRO A 142 15.32 -10.26 -13.64
CA PRO A 142 16.68 -10.70 -13.90
C PRO A 142 17.52 -9.56 -14.53
N PRO A 143 18.80 -9.42 -14.15
CA PRO A 143 19.66 -8.40 -14.72
C PRO A 143 19.88 -8.64 -16.22
N LYS A 144 19.89 -7.56 -17.01
CA LYS A 144 20.10 -7.63 -18.47
C LYS A 144 21.54 -7.99 -18.87
N LEU A 145 22.51 -7.83 -17.98
CA LEU A 145 23.91 -8.12 -18.22
C LEU A 145 24.35 -9.29 -17.36
N THR A 146 25.11 -10.22 -17.94
CA THR A 146 25.72 -11.34 -17.21
C THR A 146 26.78 -10.83 -16.22
N PRO A 147 27.15 -11.62 -15.19
CA PRO A 147 28.23 -11.24 -14.27
C PRO A 147 29.56 -10.92 -14.97
N GLN A 148 29.87 -11.63 -16.06
CA GLN A 148 31.07 -11.37 -16.85
C GLN A 148 30.98 -10.04 -17.60
N GLN A 149 29.87 -9.78 -18.29
CA GLN A 149 29.64 -8.51 -19.00
C GLN A 149 29.66 -7.32 -18.05
N ARG A 150 29.16 -7.49 -16.82
CA ARG A 150 29.22 -6.46 -15.78
C ARG A 150 30.66 -6.15 -15.36
N ARG A 151 31.50 -7.17 -15.16
CA ARG A 151 32.92 -6.98 -14.82
C ARG A 151 33.68 -6.30 -15.96
N GLU A 152 33.53 -6.81 -17.17
CA GLU A 152 34.16 -6.23 -18.37
C GLU A 152 33.75 -4.77 -18.58
N ALA A 153 32.45 -4.47 -18.47
CA ALA A 153 31.95 -3.11 -18.58
C ALA A 153 32.55 -2.18 -17.52
N ALA A 154 32.65 -2.65 -16.28
CA ALA A 154 33.15 -1.85 -15.17
C ALA A 154 34.67 -1.62 -15.25
N GLU A 155 35.45 -2.64 -15.64
CA GLU A 155 36.89 -2.54 -15.90
C GLU A 155 37.20 -1.59 -17.07
N ALA A 156 36.43 -1.68 -18.16
CA ALA A 156 36.57 -0.80 -19.31
C ALA A 156 36.26 0.67 -18.98
N LEU A 157 35.29 0.92 -18.08
CA LEU A 157 35.00 2.27 -17.58
C LEU A 157 36.11 2.79 -16.65
N ALA A 158 36.60 1.95 -15.72
CA ALA A 158 37.62 2.35 -14.75
C ALA A 158 38.98 2.63 -15.39
N SER A 159 39.35 1.88 -16.43
CA SER A 159 40.58 2.08 -17.21
C SER A 159 40.48 3.21 -18.25
N GLY A 160 39.29 3.78 -18.45
CA GLY A 160 39.04 4.75 -19.52
C GLY A 160 39.07 4.16 -20.93
N ALA A 161 39.13 2.83 -21.07
CA ALA A 161 39.19 2.13 -22.35
C ALA A 161 37.89 2.21 -23.18
N ALA A 162 36.75 2.52 -22.54
CA ALA A 162 35.47 2.72 -23.21
C ALA A 162 34.62 3.80 -22.51
N THR A 163 33.85 4.56 -23.30
CA THR A 163 32.85 5.49 -22.73
C THR A 163 31.56 4.77 -22.39
N GLN A 164 30.71 5.38 -21.55
CA GLN A 164 29.37 4.84 -21.28
C GLN A 164 28.54 4.66 -22.56
N ALA A 165 28.66 5.57 -23.52
CA ALA A 165 27.96 5.51 -24.79
C ALA A 165 28.40 4.29 -25.63
N ASP A 166 29.69 3.94 -25.57
CA ASP A 166 30.23 2.77 -26.28
C ASP A 166 29.69 1.48 -25.68
N LEU A 167 29.62 1.39 -24.34
CA LEU A 167 29.09 0.22 -23.65
C LEU A 167 27.57 0.06 -23.78
N VAL A 168 26.83 1.17 -23.85
CA VAL A 168 25.39 1.16 -24.18
C VAL A 168 25.14 0.51 -25.53
N ARG A 169 25.91 0.90 -26.55
CA ARG A 169 25.83 0.34 -27.89
C ARG A 169 26.26 -1.13 -27.92
N ARG A 170 27.40 -1.43 -27.28
CA ARG A 170 28.00 -2.77 -27.26
C ARG A 170 27.13 -3.82 -26.59
N PHE A 171 26.45 -3.47 -25.50
CA PHE A 171 25.65 -4.42 -24.73
C PHE A 171 24.14 -4.28 -24.94
N HIS A 172 23.68 -3.35 -25.80
CA HIS A 172 22.27 -3.11 -26.07
C HIS A 172 21.41 -2.90 -24.80
N VAL A 173 21.94 -2.15 -23.84
CA VAL A 173 21.25 -1.81 -22.59
C VAL A 173 21.08 -0.30 -22.45
N SER A 174 20.19 0.14 -21.56
CA SER A 174 20.01 1.57 -21.31
C SER A 174 21.27 2.21 -20.72
N GLN A 175 21.47 3.50 -20.96
CA GLN A 175 22.51 4.30 -20.30
C GLN A 175 22.44 4.19 -18.77
N SER A 176 21.23 4.14 -18.20
CA SER A 176 21.02 3.93 -16.77
C SER A 176 21.56 2.58 -16.26
N THR A 177 21.63 1.55 -17.11
CA THR A 177 22.21 0.25 -16.75
C THR A 177 23.73 0.31 -16.66
N ILE A 178 24.38 1.01 -17.59
CA ILE A 178 25.84 1.22 -17.60
C ILE A 178 26.28 2.19 -16.50
N SER A 179 25.54 3.29 -16.31
CA SER A 179 25.81 4.29 -15.26
C SER A 179 25.81 3.67 -13.85
N ARG A 180 24.91 2.72 -13.56
CA ARG A 180 24.91 1.97 -12.29
C ARG A 180 26.14 1.09 -12.09
N LEU A 181 26.80 0.64 -13.16
CA LEU A 181 28.04 -0.14 -13.08
C LEU A 181 29.25 0.77 -12.78
N ALA A 182 29.27 1.96 -13.37
CA ALA A 182 30.27 3.00 -13.07
C ALA A 182 30.21 3.42 -11.58
N ALA A 183 29.00 3.60 -11.05
CA ALA A 183 28.78 3.93 -9.64
C ALA A 183 29.20 2.81 -8.68
N ALA A 184 29.28 1.55 -9.13
CA ALA A 184 29.70 0.41 -8.34
C ALA A 184 31.22 0.18 -8.32
N THR A 185 31.99 0.86 -9.18
CA THR A 185 33.46 0.70 -9.32
C THR A 185 34.28 1.91 -8.91
N ALA A 186 33.68 3.06 -8.68
CA ALA A 186 34.32 4.11 -7.90
C ALA A 186 34.60 3.56 -6.48
N PRO A 187 35.74 3.88 -5.81
CA PRO A 187 35.77 3.77 -4.35
C PRO A 187 34.50 4.45 -3.86
N LEU A 188 33.73 3.82 -2.97
CA LEU A 188 32.50 4.36 -2.42
C LEU A 188 32.74 5.81 -2.01
N SER A 189 32.49 6.75 -2.92
CA SER A 189 32.11 8.09 -2.53
C SER A 189 30.78 7.79 -1.89
N VAL A 190 30.77 7.71 -0.57
CA VAL A 190 29.55 7.73 0.22
C VAL A 190 28.75 8.85 -0.44
N PRO A 191 27.67 8.54 -1.18
CA PRO A 191 26.84 9.61 -1.69
C PRO A 191 26.49 10.40 -0.45
N ALA A 192 26.78 11.70 -0.44
CA ALA A 192 26.43 12.56 0.69
C ALA A 192 25.02 12.14 1.11
N ARG A 193 24.90 11.64 2.36
CA ARG A 193 23.65 11.05 2.86
C ARG A 193 22.52 11.95 2.37
N PRO A 194 21.47 11.41 1.71
CA PRO A 194 20.41 12.25 1.19
C PRO A 194 19.97 13.19 2.31
N SER A 195 20.10 14.50 2.07
CA SER A 195 19.68 15.50 3.04
C SER A 195 18.22 15.23 3.33
N MET A 196 17.89 15.02 4.61
CA MET A 196 16.51 14.92 5.06
C MET A 196 15.75 16.14 4.53
N ASP A 197 14.55 15.93 3.97
CA ASP A 197 13.76 17.07 3.49
C ASP A 197 13.32 17.92 4.68
N ALA A 198 13.22 19.24 4.47
CA ALA A 198 12.99 20.18 5.55
C ALA A 198 11.65 19.98 6.27
N VAL A 199 10.65 19.37 5.63
CA VAL A 199 9.35 19.10 6.27
C VAL A 199 9.47 17.90 7.21
N THR A 200 10.12 16.82 6.75
CA THR A 200 10.44 15.66 7.59
C THR A 200 11.31 16.06 8.77
N GLU A 201 12.32 16.89 8.55
CA GLU A 201 13.18 17.37 9.64
C GLU A 201 12.38 18.14 10.69
N ARG A 202 11.50 19.06 10.28
CA ARG A 202 10.63 19.79 11.21
C ARG A 202 9.71 18.87 12.00
N ALA A 203 9.07 17.90 11.34
CA ALA A 203 8.20 16.93 12.00
C ALA A 203 8.97 16.07 13.02
N ALA A 204 10.12 15.55 12.62
CA ALA A 204 10.98 14.73 13.46
C ALA A 204 11.50 15.48 14.68
N ARG A 205 11.99 16.72 14.50
CA ARG A 205 12.45 17.57 15.61
C ARG A 205 11.32 17.95 16.55
N ALA A 206 10.17 18.35 16.01
CA ALA A 206 8.99 18.71 16.81
C ALA A 206 8.49 17.51 17.64
N PHE A 207 8.53 16.31 17.05
CA PHE A 207 8.17 15.08 17.74
C PHE A 207 9.15 14.74 18.87
N LEU A 208 10.46 14.71 18.59
CA LEU A 208 11.48 14.38 19.60
C LEU A 208 11.49 15.39 20.75
N HIS A 209 11.34 16.69 20.46
CA HIS A 209 11.25 17.73 21.49
C HIS A 209 10.06 17.49 22.44
N ARG A 210 8.91 17.00 21.93
CA ARG A 210 7.74 16.71 22.78
C ARG A 210 7.88 15.45 23.63
N LEU A 211 8.87 14.61 23.34
CA LEU A 211 9.24 13.47 24.16
C LEU A 211 10.22 13.83 25.27
N GLU A 212 10.92 14.95 25.15
CA GLU A 212 11.83 15.44 26.20
C GLU A 212 11.10 15.60 27.53
N GLY A 213 11.71 15.09 28.61
CA GLY A 213 11.13 15.10 29.95
C GLY A 213 10.09 14.03 30.23
N LYS A 214 9.52 13.37 29.20
CA LYS A 214 8.63 12.21 29.37
C LYS A 214 9.36 10.88 29.25
N TYR A 215 10.29 10.80 28.30
CA TYR A 215 11.08 9.61 28.03
C TYR A 215 12.58 9.94 28.08
N PRO A 216 13.43 9.01 28.55
CA PRO A 216 14.88 9.14 28.49
C PRO A 216 15.39 8.90 27.05
N VAL A 217 15.02 9.78 26.13
CA VAL A 217 15.41 9.70 24.72
C VAL A 217 16.90 9.99 24.58
N VAL A 218 17.62 9.07 23.94
CA VAL A 218 19.07 9.17 23.68
C VAL A 218 19.32 9.65 22.27
N GLU A 219 18.60 9.08 21.31
CA GLU A 219 18.70 9.45 19.90
C GLU A 219 17.38 9.13 19.19
N GLY A 220 17.04 9.96 18.20
CA GLY A 220 16.04 9.63 17.20
C GLY A 220 16.74 9.16 15.93
N ILE A 221 16.27 8.06 15.35
CA ILE A 221 16.79 7.56 14.08
C ILE A 221 15.63 7.50 13.09
N LEU A 222 15.62 8.39 12.10
CA LEU A 222 14.70 8.29 10.96
C LEU A 222 15.12 7.10 10.11
N PHE A 223 14.18 6.21 9.79
CA PHE A 223 14.41 5.09 8.88
C PHE A 223 13.32 5.02 7.81
N GLY A 224 13.32 3.97 7.01
CA GLY A 224 12.25 3.74 6.03
C GLY A 224 12.35 4.62 4.79
N SER A 225 11.19 4.97 4.22
CA SER A 225 11.11 5.58 2.88
C SER A 225 11.70 7.00 2.84
N ARG A 226 11.48 7.79 3.90
CA ARG A 226 11.98 9.17 4.03
C ARG A 226 13.49 9.20 4.28
N ALA A 227 14.04 8.27 5.07
CA ALA A 227 15.50 8.14 5.23
C ALA A 227 16.22 7.76 3.91
N ARG A 228 15.56 6.97 3.04
CA ARG A 228 16.09 6.58 1.73
C ARG A 228 15.83 7.59 0.61
N GLY A 229 15.03 8.64 0.86
CA GLY A 229 14.58 9.57 -0.18
C GLY A 229 13.69 8.93 -1.25
N THR A 230 13.01 7.82 -0.94
CA THR A 230 12.07 7.12 -1.84
C THR A 230 10.62 7.35 -1.45
N ASN A 231 10.35 8.35 -0.61
CA ASN A 231 9.02 8.69 -0.10
C ASN A 231 8.17 9.42 -1.15
N THR A 232 6.86 9.38 -0.93
CA THR A 232 5.85 10.16 -1.65
C THR A 232 5.25 11.23 -0.71
N ALA A 233 4.41 12.11 -1.25
CA ALA A 233 3.79 13.19 -0.47
C ALA A 233 2.97 12.71 0.75
N GLY A 234 2.37 11.52 0.66
CA GLY A 234 1.59 10.93 1.75
C GLY A 234 2.34 9.86 2.56
N SER A 235 3.67 9.78 2.46
CA SER A 235 4.43 8.81 3.27
C SER A 235 4.60 9.29 4.70
N ASP A 236 4.55 8.38 5.65
CA ASP A 236 4.81 8.69 7.06
C ASP A 236 6.32 8.78 7.36
N ALA A 237 6.67 9.29 8.53
CA ALA A 237 8.04 9.35 9.05
C ALA A 237 8.26 8.27 10.10
N ASP A 238 8.93 7.19 9.70
CA ASP A 238 9.34 6.11 10.60
C ASP A 238 10.52 6.56 11.48
N ILE A 239 10.31 6.72 12.79
CA ILE A 239 11.37 7.17 13.72
C ILE A 239 11.57 6.13 14.81
N ALA A 240 12.77 5.55 14.89
CA ALA A 240 13.17 4.76 16.04
C ALA A 240 13.59 5.72 17.15
N VAL A 241 12.86 5.70 18.26
CA VAL A 241 13.13 6.48 19.45
C VAL A 241 13.96 5.61 20.37
N VAL A 242 15.27 5.88 20.43
CA VAL A 242 16.19 5.10 21.24
C VAL A 242 16.11 5.59 22.68
N LEU A 243 15.74 4.69 23.57
CA LEU A 243 15.50 4.97 24.98
C LEU A 243 16.63 4.39 25.85
N ASP A 244 17.05 5.16 26.84
CA ASP A 244 17.93 4.67 27.91
C ASP A 244 17.14 4.06 29.07
N GLY A 245 17.85 3.32 29.92
CA GLY A 245 17.29 2.77 31.15
C GLY A 245 16.52 1.45 30.98
N PRO A 246 15.80 1.00 32.01
CA PRO A 246 15.15 -0.30 32.01
C PRO A 246 14.03 -0.36 30.95
N LYS A 247 13.83 -1.54 30.38
CA LYS A 247 12.75 -1.80 29.43
C LYS A 247 11.39 -1.58 30.11
N GLY A 248 10.67 -0.56 29.65
CA GLY A 248 9.31 -0.24 30.09
C GLY A 248 8.23 -0.96 29.28
N ASP A 249 6.96 -0.62 29.53
CA ASP A 249 5.85 -1.10 28.71
C ASP A 249 5.86 -0.43 27.34
N ARG A 250 6.25 -1.20 26.32
CA ARG A 250 6.27 -0.73 24.94
C ARG A 250 4.89 -0.34 24.42
N THR A 251 3.84 -1.04 24.83
CA THR A 251 2.47 -0.79 24.34
C THR A 251 2.00 0.57 24.83
N GLU A 252 2.28 0.88 26.09
CA GLU A 252 2.04 2.19 26.68
C GLU A 252 2.86 3.28 25.97
N ALA A 253 4.16 3.05 25.77
CA ALA A 253 5.02 3.99 25.05
C ALA A 253 4.54 4.27 23.62
N ILE A 254 4.12 3.24 22.87
CA ILE A 254 3.55 3.40 21.53
C ILE A 254 2.27 4.25 21.59
N ARG A 255 1.38 3.98 22.54
CA ARG A 255 0.11 4.72 22.68
C ARG A 255 0.35 6.19 22.97
N GLU A 256 1.26 6.52 23.89
CA GLU A 256 1.57 7.90 24.23
C GLU A 256 2.29 8.64 23.10
N MET A 257 3.25 7.98 22.46
CA MET A 257 3.95 8.52 21.30
C MET A 257 3.00 8.76 20.11
N ALA A 258 2.00 7.89 19.91
CA ALA A 258 0.98 8.08 18.88
C ALA A 258 0.13 9.35 19.12
N GLY A 259 -0.20 9.66 20.37
CA GLY A 259 -0.87 10.92 20.72
C GLY A 259 -0.03 12.15 20.33
N ILE A 260 1.26 12.13 20.68
CA ILE A 260 2.20 13.21 20.33
C ILE A 260 2.39 13.31 18.81
N ALA A 261 2.47 12.17 18.13
CA ALA A 261 2.61 12.12 16.68
C ALA A 261 1.40 12.71 15.96
N PHE A 262 0.20 12.53 16.50
CA PHE A 262 -1.02 13.15 15.95
C PHE A 262 -0.96 14.68 16.02
N ASP A 263 -0.54 15.25 17.16
CA ASP A 263 -0.37 16.69 17.30
C ASP A 263 0.67 17.25 16.32
N VAL A 264 1.81 16.55 16.18
CA VAL A 264 2.87 16.89 15.21
C VAL A 264 2.34 16.82 13.77
N MET A 265 1.52 15.83 13.45
CA MET A 265 0.92 15.67 12.12
C MET A 265 0.01 16.84 11.78
N LEU A 266 -0.82 17.31 12.72
CA LEU A 266 -1.70 18.45 12.51
C LEU A 266 -0.92 19.74 12.20
N GLU A 267 0.27 19.90 12.77
CA GLU A 267 1.13 21.08 12.56
C GLU A 267 1.99 20.99 11.30
N THR A 268 2.48 19.79 10.96
CA THR A 268 3.54 19.61 9.94
C THR A 268 3.05 18.91 8.68
N GLY A 269 1.88 18.29 8.72
CA GLY A 269 1.32 17.47 7.65
C GLY A 269 1.99 16.10 7.48
N ILE A 270 2.89 15.71 8.39
CA ILE A 270 3.57 14.40 8.37
C ILE A 270 3.23 13.65 9.65
N LEU A 271 2.68 12.44 9.50
CA LEU A 271 2.51 11.52 10.62
C LEU A 271 3.86 10.88 10.96
N VAL A 272 4.21 10.89 12.24
CA VAL A 272 5.39 10.18 12.77
C VAL A 272 4.95 8.81 13.27
N GLU A 273 5.51 7.75 12.68
CA GLU A 273 5.38 6.39 13.19
C GLU A 273 6.56 6.09 14.11
N ALA A 274 6.33 6.24 15.41
CA ALA A 274 7.38 6.08 16.41
C ALA A 274 7.56 4.61 16.81
N LEU A 275 8.81 4.16 16.83
CA LEU A 275 9.22 2.86 17.35
C LEU A 275 10.04 3.05 18.64
N PRO A 276 9.46 2.82 19.83
CA PRO A 276 10.23 2.81 21.07
C PRO A 276 11.22 1.63 21.03
N LEU A 277 12.50 1.94 21.14
CA LEU A 277 13.59 0.97 21.06
C LEU A 277 14.55 1.18 22.23
N TRP A 278 14.70 0.22 23.12
CA TRP A 278 15.67 0.35 24.21
C TRP A 278 17.08 0.03 23.71
N LYS A 279 18.10 0.67 24.29
CA LYS A 279 19.51 0.46 23.91
C LYS A 279 19.92 -1.01 23.83
N ASP A 280 19.55 -1.83 24.83
CA ASP A 280 19.85 -3.28 24.82
C ASP A 280 19.30 -3.99 23.58
N GLU A 281 18.13 -3.56 23.09
CA GLU A 281 17.48 -4.16 21.92
C GLU A 281 18.09 -3.68 20.60
N LEU A 282 18.62 -2.46 20.59
CA LEU A 282 19.44 -1.98 19.49
C LEU A 282 20.74 -2.78 19.45
N GLU A 283 21.43 -2.93 20.59
CA GLU A 283 22.70 -3.66 20.77
C GLU A 283 22.60 -5.15 20.43
N HIS A 284 21.48 -5.78 20.81
CA HIS A 284 21.16 -7.20 20.62
C HIS A 284 19.93 -7.41 19.71
N PRO A 285 20.03 -7.18 18.38
CA PRO A 285 18.93 -7.30 17.43
C PRO A 285 18.18 -8.63 17.48
N GLU A 286 18.88 -9.71 17.82
CA GLU A 286 18.33 -11.07 17.97
C GLU A 286 17.26 -11.20 19.04
N ARG A 287 17.24 -10.30 20.03
CA ARG A 287 16.24 -10.25 21.09
C ARG A 287 15.00 -9.47 20.69
N PHE A 288 15.04 -8.74 19.59
CA PHE A 288 13.91 -8.00 19.07
C PHE A 288 12.98 -8.91 18.27
N SER A 289 11.67 -8.66 18.32
CA SER A 289 10.67 -9.46 17.58
C SER A 289 10.90 -9.48 16.06
N ASN A 290 11.56 -8.45 15.53
CA ASN A 290 11.98 -8.37 14.14
C ASN A 290 13.46 -7.93 14.02
N PRO A 291 14.42 -8.87 14.13
CA PRO A 291 15.85 -8.56 14.09
C PRO A 291 16.29 -7.88 12.78
N ALA A 292 15.62 -8.21 11.66
CA ALA A 292 15.90 -7.62 10.35
C ALA A 292 15.55 -6.13 10.29
N LEU A 293 14.55 -5.68 11.07
CA LEU A 293 14.22 -4.26 11.17
C LEU A 293 15.35 -3.48 11.85
N ILE A 294 15.86 -3.97 12.98
CA ILE A 294 16.97 -3.34 13.70
C ILE A 294 18.23 -3.27 12.82
N ALA A 295 18.52 -4.34 12.07
CA ALA A 295 19.62 -4.35 11.11
C ALA A 295 19.43 -3.31 9.98
N ASN A 296 18.20 -3.07 9.52
CA ASN A 296 17.92 -2.04 8.52
C ASN A 296 18.03 -0.63 9.11
N ILE A 297 17.54 -0.40 10.33
CA ILE A 297 17.68 0.89 11.03
C ILE A 297 19.15 1.26 11.19
N ARG A 298 19.99 0.30 11.62
CA ARG A 298 21.45 0.50 11.75
C ARG A 298 22.15 0.80 10.42
N ARG A 299 21.71 0.16 9.32
CA ARG A 299 22.35 0.30 8.00
C ARG A 299 21.93 1.57 7.27
N GLU A 300 20.66 1.94 7.36
CA GLU A 300 20.01 2.94 6.49
C GLU A 300 19.47 4.16 7.26
N GLY A 301 19.52 4.14 8.59
CA GLY A 301 18.97 5.20 9.43
C GLY A 301 19.75 6.52 9.35
N LEU A 302 19.01 7.62 9.49
CA LEU A 302 19.53 8.97 9.65
C LEU A 302 19.30 9.41 11.09
N THR A 303 20.38 9.67 11.82
CA THR A 303 20.32 10.25 13.18
C THR A 303 19.79 11.68 13.10
N LEU A 304 18.88 12.03 14.02
CA LEU A 304 18.11 13.27 14.07
C LEU A 304 18.65 14.29 15.10
#